data_AF-A0A9E1ZL55-F1
#
_entry.id   AF-A0A9E1ZL55-F1
#
_cell.length_a   1.000
_cell.length_b   1.000
_cell.length_c   1.000
_cell.angle_alpha   90.00
_cell.angle_beta   90.00
_cell.angle_gamma   90.00
#
_symmetry.space_group_name_H-M   'P 1'
#
loop_
_entity.id
_entity.type
_entity.pdbx_description
1 polymer ?
#
loop_
_entity_poly.entity_id
_entity_poly.type
_entity_poly.pdbx_seq_one_letter_code
_entity_poly.pdbx_strand_id
1 'polypeptide(L)'
;MTPFLQFVIAIVIIIAAAKVGGYISLKLGQPSVLGELAVGIILGPSVLDMLHWAPFTDKHLGDAIAHIAELGVLLLMFIAGLELHLSDLAKSGKVSAFAGTLGVFLPLGMGYGLARAFSYDDQSALFIGL
;
A
#
# COMPACT_ATOMS: atom_id res chain seq x y z
N MET A 1 7.22 -21.75 -19.94
CA MET A 1 7.05 -22.09 -18.51
C MET A 1 5.56 -22.15 -18.20
N THR A 2 5.09 -23.07 -17.34
CA THR A 2 3.66 -23.13 -17.01
C THR A 2 3.22 -21.86 -16.27
N PRO A 3 1.95 -21.41 -16.43
CA PRO A 3 1.41 -20.24 -15.70
C PRO A 3 1.69 -20.27 -14.20
N PHE A 4 1.45 -21.42 -13.57
CA PHE A 4 1.72 -21.63 -12.16
C PHE A 4 3.20 -21.42 -11.79
N LEU A 5 4.14 -21.93 -12.60
CA LEU A 5 5.56 -21.76 -12.33
C LEU A 5 5.99 -20.30 -12.46
N GLN A 6 5.45 -19.56 -13.43
CA GLN A 6 5.70 -18.13 -13.59
C GLN A 6 5.22 -17.35 -12.35
N PHE A 7 4.01 -17.66 -11.87
CA PHE A 7 3.46 -17.08 -10.65
C PHE A 7 4.34 -17.32 -9.42
N VAL A 8 4.73 -18.57 -9.17
CA VAL A 8 5.58 -18.92 -8.02
C VAL A 8 6.92 -18.19 -8.09
N ILE A 9 7.56 -18.15 -9.26
CA ILE A 9 8.85 -17.47 -9.43
C ILE A 9 8.72 -15.96 -9.20
N ALA A 10 7.68 -15.32 -9.75
CA ALA A 10 7.43 -13.90 -9.56
C ALA A 10 7.25 -13.57 -8.07
N ILE A 11 6.43 -14.34 -7.35
CA ILE A 11 6.22 -14.17 -5.91
C ILE A 11 7.51 -14.38 -5.11
N VAL A 12 8.31 -15.40 -5.45
CA VAL A 12 9.61 -15.63 -4.79
C VAL A 12 10.53 -14.43 -4.98
N ILE A 13 10.63 -13.88 -6.19
CA ILE A 13 11.45 -12.70 -6.47
C ILE A 13 10.93 -11.50 -5.67
N ILE A 14 9.62 -11.23 -5.70
CA ILE A 14 8.99 -10.11 -4.99
C ILE A 14 9.26 -10.22 -3.48
N ILE A 15 8.99 -11.38 -2.87
CA ILE A 15 9.19 -11.58 -1.43
C ILE A 15 10.68 -11.49 -1.06
N ALA A 16 11.57 -12.12 -1.84
CA ALA A 16 13.00 -12.08 -1.56
C ALA A 16 13.54 -10.65 -1.65
N ALA A 17 13.19 -9.92 -2.71
CA ALA A 17 13.60 -8.54 -2.89
C ALA A 17 13.00 -7.63 -1.79
N ALA A 18 11.71 -7.79 -1.45
CA ALA A 18 11.07 -7.01 -0.39
C ALA A 18 11.75 -7.24 0.97
N LYS A 19 12.10 -8.49 1.32
CA LYS A 19 12.87 -8.78 2.55
C LYS A 19 14.25 -8.12 2.55
N VAL A 20 14.95 -8.15 1.42
CA VAL A 20 16.26 -7.49 1.29
C VAL A 20 16.10 -5.97 1.43
N GLY A 21 15.12 -5.38 0.75
CA GLY A 21 14.80 -3.96 0.85
C GLY A 21 14.44 -3.53 2.27
N GLY A 22 13.57 -4.29 2.94
CA GLY A 22 13.19 -4.06 4.34
C GLY A 22 14.40 -4.15 5.29
N TYR A 23 15.26 -5.15 5.12
CA TYR A 23 16.49 -5.28 5.90
C TYR A 23 17.45 -4.10 5.68
N ILE A 24 17.62 -3.65 4.43
CA ILE A 24 18.44 -2.47 4.12
C ILE A 24 17.83 -1.21 4.76
N SER A 25 16.51 -1.04 4.68
CA SER A 25 15.80 0.09 5.29
C SER A 25 16.06 0.16 6.80
N LEU A 26 15.94 -0.98 7.49
CA LEU A 26 16.23 -1.09 8.92
C LEU A 26 17.69 -0.72 9.24
N LYS A 27 18.65 -1.18 8.41
CA LYS A 27 20.07 -0.84 8.58
C LYS A 27 20.35 0.66 8.41
N LEU A 28 19.54 1.36 7.63
CA LEU A 28 19.59 2.81 7.43
C LEU A 28 18.80 3.59 8.48
N GLY A 29 18.20 2.93 9.48
CA GLY A 29 17.39 3.56 10.53
C GLY A 29 15.98 3.93 10.10
N GLN A 30 15.48 3.35 9.00
CA GLN A 30 14.15 3.58 8.46
C GLN A 30 13.22 2.38 8.74
N PRO A 31 11.89 2.59 8.86
CA PRO A 31 10.92 1.50 8.90
C PRO A 31 11.08 0.48 7.76
N SER A 32 10.90 -0.81 8.03
CA SER A 32 11.02 -1.89 7.02
C SER A 32 10.14 -1.64 5.79
N VAL A 33 8.90 -1.19 6.02
CA VAL A 33 7.89 -0.95 4.99
C VAL A 33 8.38 0.03 3.92
N LEU A 34 9.20 1.03 4.26
CA LEU A 34 9.75 1.95 3.25
C LEU A 34 10.63 1.22 2.23
N GLY A 35 11.45 0.26 2.68
CA GLY A 35 12.28 -0.55 1.78
C GLY A 35 11.47 -1.50 0.93
N GLU A 36 10.44 -2.11 1.50
CA GLU A 36 9.50 -3.00 0.79
C GLU A 36 8.75 -2.25 -0.33
N LEU A 37 8.24 -1.05 -0.02
CA LEU A 37 7.58 -0.18 -1.00
C LEU A 37 8.54 0.29 -2.10
N ALA A 38 9.76 0.70 -1.74
CA ALA A 38 10.77 1.13 -2.71
C ALA A 38 11.13 -0.01 -3.67
N VAL A 39 11.31 -1.23 -3.17
CA VAL A 39 11.52 -2.42 -4.00
C VAL A 39 10.32 -2.68 -4.91
N GLY A 40 9.09 -2.53 -4.41
CA GLY A 40 7.87 -2.64 -5.22
C GLY A 40 7.86 -1.65 -6.39
N ILE A 41 8.24 -0.39 -6.15
CA ILE A 41 8.37 0.63 -7.21
C ILE A 41 9.47 0.25 -8.22
N ILE A 42 10.61 -0.26 -7.73
CA ILE A 42 11.74 -0.66 -8.58
C ILE A 42 11.37 -1.86 -9.46
N LEU A 43 10.76 -2.90 -8.90
CA LEU A 43 10.37 -4.10 -9.64
C LEU A 43 9.14 -3.87 -10.54
N GLY A 44 8.28 -2.94 -10.15
CA GLY A 44 7.07 -2.58 -10.87
C GLY A 44 7.31 -1.86 -12.20
N PRO A 45 6.23 -1.47 -12.89
CA PRO A 45 6.30 -0.85 -14.22
C PRO A 45 6.98 0.52 -14.22
N SER A 46 7.12 1.16 -13.05
CA SER A 46 7.75 2.46 -12.91
C SER A 46 9.24 2.47 -13.22
N VAL A 47 9.96 1.34 -13.05
CA VAL A 47 11.41 1.27 -13.24
C VAL A 47 11.82 0.06 -14.08
N LEU A 48 11.65 -1.17 -13.58
CA LEU A 48 12.14 -2.37 -14.26
C LEU A 48 11.09 -3.09 -15.11
N ASP A 49 9.81 -2.90 -14.79
CA ASP A 49 8.68 -3.59 -15.42
C ASP A 49 8.87 -5.11 -15.51
N MET A 50 9.23 -5.72 -14.37
CA MET A 50 9.70 -7.10 -14.29
C MET A 50 8.70 -8.11 -14.90
N LEU A 51 7.40 -7.88 -14.74
CA LEU A 51 6.36 -8.81 -15.19
C LEU A 51 6.24 -8.90 -16.72
N HIS A 52 6.81 -7.95 -17.46
CA HIS A 52 6.84 -7.98 -18.94
C HIS A 52 8.16 -8.51 -19.51
N TRP A 53 9.08 -9.00 -18.67
CA TRP A 53 10.33 -9.59 -19.12
C TRP A 53 10.11 -10.93 -19.85
N ALA A 54 11.02 -11.28 -20.76
CA ALA A 54 10.97 -12.48 -21.60
C ALA A 54 10.58 -13.82 -20.90
N PRO A 55 11.01 -14.13 -19.65
CA PRO A 55 10.58 -15.38 -18.98
C PRO A 55 9.11 -15.38 -18.52
N PHE A 56 8.47 -14.21 -18.41
CA PHE A 56 7.08 -14.05 -18.01
C PHE A 56 6.23 -13.77 -19.24
N THR A 57 5.40 -14.73 -19.63
CA THR A 57 4.59 -14.66 -20.86
C THR A 57 3.09 -14.75 -20.59
N ASP A 58 2.69 -15.07 -19.36
CA ASP A 58 1.29 -15.11 -18.97
C ASP A 58 0.74 -13.70 -18.73
N LYS A 59 -0.32 -13.36 -19.46
CA LYS A 59 -0.99 -12.05 -19.36
C LYS A 59 -1.75 -11.87 -18.06
N HIS A 60 -2.16 -12.95 -17.40
CA HIS A 60 -2.93 -12.89 -16.15
C HIS A 60 -2.04 -12.90 -14.90
N LEU A 61 -0.72 -12.91 -15.07
CA LEU A 61 0.24 -12.96 -13.96
C LEU A 61 0.10 -11.74 -13.05
N GLY A 62 -0.01 -10.54 -13.63
CA GLY A 62 -0.20 -9.30 -12.88
C GLY A 62 -1.48 -9.31 -12.06
N ASP A 63 -2.60 -9.74 -12.66
CA ASP A 63 -3.88 -9.85 -11.98
C ASP A 63 -3.80 -10.86 -10.82
N ALA A 64 -3.22 -12.04 -11.04
CA ALA A 64 -3.06 -13.05 -9.99
C ALA A 64 -2.25 -12.52 -8.79
N ILE A 65 -1.17 -11.78 -9.05
CA ILE A 65 -0.38 -11.13 -8.00
C ILE A 65 -1.20 -10.05 -7.28
N ALA A 66 -1.98 -9.24 -8.01
CA ALA A 66 -2.81 -8.19 -7.44
C ALA A 66 -3.89 -8.75 -6.48
N HIS A 67 -4.58 -9.82 -6.85
CA HIS A 67 -5.57 -10.46 -5.98
C HIS A 67 -4.93 -11.01 -4.69
N ILE A 68 -3.73 -11.58 -4.78
CA ILE A 68 -3.00 -12.05 -3.60
C ILE A 68 -2.53 -10.88 -2.72
N ALA A 69 -2.11 -9.77 -3.33
CA ALA A 69 -1.75 -8.56 -2.61
C ALA A 69 -2.95 -7.96 -1.86
N GLU A 70 -4.12 -7.92 -2.50
CA GLU A 70 -5.37 -7.47 -1.88
C GLU A 70 -5.74 -8.34 -0.67
N LEU A 71 -5.65 -9.67 -0.80
CA LEU A 71 -5.82 -10.57 0.34
C LEU A 71 -4.81 -10.30 1.46
N GLY A 72 -3.55 -10.01 1.12
CA GLY A 72 -2.51 -9.64 2.09
C GLY A 72 -2.87 -8.35 2.87
N VAL A 73 -3.34 -7.31 2.16
CA VAL A 73 -3.79 -6.05 2.77
C VAL A 73 -5.01 -6.28 3.67
N LEU A 74 -5.98 -7.07 3.21
CA LEU A 74 -7.16 -7.42 4.00
C LEU A 74 -6.79 -8.15 5.30
N LEU A 75 -5.88 -9.13 5.22
CA LEU A 75 -5.37 -9.83 6.40
C LEU A 75 -4.62 -8.87 7.34
N LEU A 76 -3.79 -7.98 6.81
CA LEU A 76 -3.05 -6.99 7.62
C LEU A 76 -4.02 -6.06 8.37
N MET A 77 -5.03 -5.52 7.69
CA MET A 77 -6.03 -4.64 8.30
C MET A 77 -6.90 -5.40 9.31
N PHE A 78 -7.19 -6.68 9.06
CA PHE A 78 -7.89 -7.53 10.00
C PHE A 78 -7.08 -7.76 11.28
N ILE A 79 -5.79 -8.09 11.16
CA ILE A 79 -4.89 -8.26 12.31
C ILE A 79 -4.76 -6.95 13.09
N ALA A 80 -4.57 -5.82 12.39
CA ALA A 80 -4.53 -4.50 13.01
C ALA A 80 -5.82 -4.22 13.80
N GLY A 81 -6.99 -4.61 13.28
CA GLY A 81 -8.26 -4.53 13.98
C GLY A 81 -8.36 -5.44 15.21
N LEU A 82 -7.80 -6.66 15.15
CA LEU A 82 -7.76 -7.59 16.28
C LEU A 82 -6.83 -7.14 17.42
N GLU A 83 -5.79 -6.36 17.09
CA GLU A 83 -4.85 -5.79 18.07
C GLU A 83 -5.46 -4.60 18.83
N LEU A 84 -6.60 -4.05 18.37
CA LEU A 84 -7.29 -2.94 19.04
C LEU A 84 -8.04 -3.41 20.29
N HIS A 85 -7.66 -2.87 21.45
CA HIS A 85 -8.40 -3.06 22.69
C HIS A 85 -9.60 -2.11 22.79
N LEU A 86 -10.81 -2.64 22.56
CA LEU A 86 -12.07 -1.88 22.66
C LEU A 86 -12.26 -1.18 24.02
N SER A 87 -11.76 -1.78 25.10
CA SER A 87 -11.81 -1.19 26.43
C SER A 87 -11.01 0.11 26.54
N ASP A 88 -9.88 0.20 25.84
CA ASP A 88 -9.03 1.39 25.87
C ASP A 88 -9.57 2.47 24.93
N LEU A 89 -10.16 2.04 23.81
CA LEU A 89 -10.93 2.91 22.93
C LEU A 89 -12.14 3.54 23.66
N ALA A 90 -12.84 2.77 24.49
CA ALA A 90 -13.97 3.27 25.28
C ALA A 90 -13.55 4.28 26.35
N LYS A 91 -12.44 4.03 27.07
CA LYS A 91 -11.90 4.96 28.09
C LYS A 91 -11.48 6.29 27.49
N SER A 92 -10.91 6.29 26.29
CA SER A 92 -10.50 7.49 25.55
C SER A 92 -11.54 7.92 24.51
N GLY A 93 -12.80 7.46 24.61
CA GLY A 93 -13.77 7.49 23.51
C GLY A 93 -13.96 8.86 22.86
N LYS A 94 -14.00 9.94 23.65
CA LYS A 94 -14.07 11.31 23.09
C LYS A 94 -12.82 11.66 22.27
N VAL A 95 -11.64 11.44 22.83
CA VAL A 95 -10.37 11.76 22.16
C VAL A 95 -10.21 10.92 20.90
N SER A 96 -10.47 9.61 20.99
CA SER A 96 -10.38 8.69 19.86
C SER A 96 -11.40 9.00 18.76
N ALA A 97 -12.63 9.36 19.13
CA ALA A 97 -13.64 9.80 18.17
C ALA A 97 -13.19 11.08 17.47
N PHE A 98 -12.78 12.12 18.21
CA PHE A 98 -12.30 13.36 17.58
C PHE A 98 -11.05 13.12 16.72
N ALA A 99 -10.08 12.36 17.21
CA ALA A 99 -8.85 12.07 16.47
C ALA A 99 -9.12 11.30 15.18
N GLY A 100 -9.98 10.26 15.21
CA GLY A 100 -10.35 9.52 14.01
C GLY A 100 -11.18 10.34 13.03
N THR A 101 -12.19 11.05 13.53
CA THR A 101 -13.11 11.83 12.68
C THR A 101 -12.38 13.03 12.06
N LEU A 102 -11.71 13.85 12.88
CA LEU A 102 -10.94 14.99 12.36
C LEU A 102 -9.73 14.53 11.55
N GLY A 103 -9.09 13.42 11.92
CA GLY A 103 -7.99 12.83 11.15
C GLY A 103 -8.36 12.44 9.72
N VAL A 104 -9.65 12.24 9.43
CA VAL A 104 -10.17 12.03 8.08
C VAL A 104 -10.67 13.33 7.48
N PHE A 105 -11.66 13.98 8.11
CA PHE A 105 -12.33 15.15 7.52
C PHE A 105 -11.41 16.36 7.34
N LEU A 106 -10.40 16.54 8.20
CA LEU A 106 -9.52 17.70 8.14
C LEU A 106 -8.53 17.59 6.97
N PRO A 107 -7.77 16.49 6.78
CA PRO A 107 -6.99 16.29 5.55
C PRO A 107 -7.82 16.35 4.28
N LEU A 108 -9.01 15.72 4.28
CA LEU A 108 -9.94 15.76 3.14
C LEU A 108 -10.30 17.21 2.76
N GLY A 109 -10.75 18.00 3.74
CA GLY A 109 -11.16 19.39 3.54
C GLY A 109 -9.98 20.29 3.15
N MET A 110 -8.80 20.07 3.74
CA MET A 110 -7.59 20.82 3.40
C MET A 110 -7.11 20.50 1.97
N GLY A 111 -7.11 19.23 1.56
CA GLY A 111 -6.76 18.82 0.21
C GLY A 111 -7.70 19.40 -0.84
N TYR A 112 -9.02 19.32 -0.59
CA TYR A 112 -10.03 19.97 -1.45
C TYR A 112 -9.82 21.49 -1.54
N GLY A 113 -9.65 22.16 -0.39
CA GLY A 113 -9.46 23.62 -0.33
C GLY A 113 -8.21 24.09 -1.06
N LEU A 114 -7.09 23.38 -0.88
CA LEU A 114 -5.85 23.64 -1.60
C LEU A 114 -6.04 23.42 -3.11
N ALA A 115 -6.63 22.31 -3.53
CA ALA A 115 -6.87 22.04 -4.95
C ALA A 115 -7.74 23.12 -5.61
N ARG A 116 -8.79 23.59 -4.93
CA ARG A 116 -9.60 24.73 -5.42
C ARG A 116 -8.81 26.03 -5.49
N ALA A 117 -7.92 26.29 -4.54
CA ALA A 117 -7.02 27.45 -4.59
C ALA A 117 -6.07 27.42 -5.80
N PHE A 118 -5.68 26.22 -6.24
CA PHE A 118 -4.93 26.00 -7.49
C PHE A 118 -5.81 25.93 -8.75
N SER A 119 -7.09 26.31 -8.66
CA SER A 119 -8.04 26.36 -9.78
C SER A 119 -8.38 25.00 -10.40
N TYR A 120 -8.21 23.89 -9.67
CA TYR A 120 -8.79 22.60 -10.07
C TYR A 120 -10.31 22.64 -9.98
N ASP A 121 -10.98 21.88 -10.85
CA ASP A 121 -12.43 21.70 -10.82
C ASP A 121 -12.88 20.93 -9.56
N ASP A 122 -14.18 20.97 -9.25
CA ASP A 122 -14.71 20.37 -8.03
C ASP A 122 -14.54 18.84 -7.97
N GLN A 123 -14.58 18.14 -9.11
CA GLN A 123 -14.40 16.69 -9.14
C GLN A 123 -12.94 16.34 -8.86
N SER A 124 -12.01 17.00 -9.54
CA SER A 124 -10.57 16.83 -9.32
C SER A 124 -10.16 17.22 -7.89
N ALA A 125 -10.72 18.31 -7.36
CA ALA A 125 -10.43 18.76 -6.00
C ALA A 125 -10.94 17.78 -4.94
N LEU A 126 -12.12 17.18 -5.13
CA LEU A 126 -12.64 16.14 -4.24
C LEU A 126 -11.75 14.89 -4.27
N PHE A 127 -11.25 14.50 -5.45
CA PHE A 127 -10.32 13.38 -5.61
C PHE A 127 -8.96 13.63 -4.95
N ILE A 128 -8.43 14.85 -5.02
CA ILE A 128 -7.18 15.23 -4.34
C ILE A 128 -7.35 15.29 -2.82
N GLY A 129 -8.56 15.65 -2.37
CA GLY A 129 -8.91 15.60 -0.96
C GLY A 129 -8.90 14.18 -0.39
N LEU A 130 -9.45 13.21 -1.13
CA LEU A 130 -9.58 11.79 -0.77
C LEU A 130 -8.25 11.06 -0.64
#